data_AF-A0AAJ0W3C6-F1
#
_entry.id   AF-A0AAJ0W3C6-F1
#
_cell.length_a   1.000
_cell.length_b   1.000
_cell.length_c   1.000
_cell.angle_alpha   90.00
_cell.angle_beta   90.00
_cell.angle_gamma   90.00
#
_symmetry.space_group_name_H-M   'P 1'
#
loop_
_entity.id
_entity.type
_entity.pdbx_description
1 polymer ?
#
loop_
_entity_poly.entity_id
_entity_poly.type
_entity_poly.pdbx_seq_one_letter_code
_entity_poly.pdbx_strand_id
1 'polypeptide(L)'
;MKTTKYVAREPDAHGHIHYPDAEHAVWQTLIERQLKLLDGRACQEYLDGIEQLALPHDRIPQLDEINRVLQATTGWQVARVPALIPFQTFFELLASKRFPVATFIRTPEELDYLQEPDIFHEIFGHCPLLTNPWFAEFTHTYGQLGLKANKEERVYLARLYWMTIEFGLVETPAGQRIYGGGILSSPKETLYCLSDEPEHQVFNVVEAMRTPYRIDILQPVYFVLPELRRLFDVAHEDIMGHVRTAMQLGLHQPKFPPKAA
;
A
#
# COMPACT_ATOMS: atom_id res chain seq x y z
N MET A 1 -0.13 -24.23 -3.45
CA MET A 1 -0.77 -22.94 -3.11
C MET A 1 -0.50 -22.68 -1.64
N LYS A 2 -0.03 -21.48 -1.27
CA LYS A 2 0.03 -21.12 0.16
C LYS A 2 -1.41 -21.13 0.68
N THR A 3 -1.70 -21.95 1.69
CA THR A 3 -2.99 -21.98 2.36
C THR A 3 -2.97 -20.92 3.45
N THR A 4 -3.78 -19.87 3.31
CA THR A 4 -4.03 -18.93 4.40
C THR A 4 -4.93 -19.60 5.44
N LYS A 5 -4.72 -19.29 6.73
CA LYS A 5 -5.67 -19.65 7.80
C LYS A 5 -6.88 -18.71 7.84
N TYR A 6 -6.79 -17.58 7.14
CA TYR A 6 -7.79 -16.53 7.15
C TYR A 6 -8.85 -16.76 6.08
N VAL A 7 -10.10 -16.55 6.47
CA VAL A 7 -11.25 -16.57 5.57
C VAL A 7 -11.83 -15.16 5.56
N ALA A 8 -11.79 -14.52 4.39
CA ALA A 8 -12.39 -13.20 4.20
C ALA A 8 -13.89 -13.28 4.52
N ARG A 9 -14.39 -12.38 5.37
CA ARG A 9 -15.81 -12.29 5.72
C ARG A 9 -16.65 -11.98 4.47
N GLU A 10 -17.79 -12.63 4.33
CA GLU A 10 -18.75 -12.32 3.28
C GLU A 10 -19.75 -11.28 3.80
N PRO A 11 -20.18 -10.32 2.96
CA PRO A 11 -21.30 -9.45 3.31
C PRO A 11 -22.62 -10.22 3.32
N ASP A 12 -23.59 -9.73 4.08
CA ASP A 12 -24.97 -10.18 4.01
C ASP A 12 -25.70 -9.63 2.76
N ALA A 13 -27.00 -9.91 2.66
CA ALA A 13 -27.82 -9.47 1.53
C ALA A 13 -27.92 -7.94 1.37
N HIS A 14 -27.52 -7.17 2.39
CA HIS A 14 -27.51 -5.71 2.39
C HIS A 14 -26.11 -5.12 2.22
N GLY A 15 -25.08 -5.95 1.97
CA GLY A 15 -23.70 -5.49 1.85
C GLY A 15 -22.97 -5.36 3.18
N HIS A 16 -23.64 -5.64 4.31
CA HIS A 16 -23.05 -5.47 5.64
C HIS A 16 -22.20 -6.68 6.03
N ILE A 17 -20.97 -6.43 6.48
CA ILE A 17 -20.05 -7.46 6.94
C ILE A 17 -20.11 -7.56 8.46
N HIS A 18 -20.45 -8.76 8.95
CA HIS A 18 -20.53 -9.05 10.38
C HIS A 18 -19.16 -9.50 10.90
N TYR A 19 -18.52 -8.61 11.67
CA TYR A 19 -17.28 -8.88 12.40
C TYR A 19 -17.60 -9.17 13.87
N PRO A 20 -17.02 -10.20 14.50
CA PRO A 20 -17.14 -10.41 15.95
C PRO A 20 -16.44 -9.31 16.75
N ASP A 21 -16.88 -9.09 18.00
CA ASP A 21 -16.28 -8.10 18.92
C ASP A 21 -14.76 -8.26 19.08
N ALA A 22 -14.24 -9.49 19.05
CA ALA A 22 -12.81 -9.75 19.12
C ALA A 22 -12.03 -9.16 17.92
N GLU A 23 -12.61 -9.15 16.72
CA GLU A 23 -12.00 -8.56 15.52
C GLU A 23 -12.05 -7.03 15.58
N HIS A 24 -13.14 -6.46 16.13
CA HIS A 24 -13.23 -5.03 16.43
C HIS A 24 -12.19 -4.59 17.48
N ALA A 25 -11.96 -5.38 18.52
CA ALA A 25 -10.94 -5.08 19.53
C ALA A 25 -9.51 -5.10 18.94
N VAL A 26 -9.23 -6.00 17.98
CA VAL A 26 -7.95 -6.01 17.26
C VAL A 26 -7.80 -4.72 16.44
N TRP A 27 -8.83 -4.33 15.68
CA TRP A 27 -8.82 -3.07 14.92
C TRP A 27 -8.53 -1.88 15.82
N GLN A 28 -9.24 -1.77 16.95
CA GLN A 28 -9.05 -0.70 17.91
C GLN A 28 -7.61 -0.63 18.42
N THR A 29 -7.05 -1.79 18.78
CA THR A 29 -5.65 -1.87 19.24
C THR A 29 -4.68 -1.39 18.16
N LEU A 30 -4.91 -1.77 16.90
CA LEU A 30 -4.05 -1.40 15.77
C LEU A 30 -4.14 0.10 15.48
N ILE A 31 -5.35 0.66 15.33
CA ILE A 31 -5.55 2.06 14.95
C ILE A 31 -5.06 3.02 16.05
N GLU A 32 -5.37 2.75 17.32
CA GLU A 32 -4.94 3.59 18.44
C GLU A 32 -3.41 3.62 18.59
N ARG A 33 -2.76 2.47 18.40
CA ARG A 33 -1.30 2.37 18.43
C ARG A 33 -0.69 3.12 17.25
N GLN A 34 -1.20 2.89 16.04
CA GLN A 34 -0.59 3.37 14.83
C GLN A 34 -0.74 4.89 14.67
N LEU A 35 -1.91 5.46 15.00
CA LEU A 35 -2.10 6.92 14.99
C LEU A 35 -1.09 7.65 15.90
N LYS A 36 -0.77 7.09 17.07
CA LYS A 36 0.27 7.66 17.97
C LYS A 36 1.66 7.58 17.37
N LEU A 37 1.99 6.50 16.66
CA LEU A 37 3.29 6.32 16.02
C LEU A 37 3.47 7.22 14.80
N LEU A 38 2.40 7.47 14.05
CA LEU A 38 2.43 8.27 12.84
C LEU A 38 2.56 9.78 13.08
N ASP A 39 2.35 10.25 14.31
CA ASP A 39 2.56 11.65 14.68
C ASP A 39 4.00 12.09 14.35
N GLY A 40 4.12 13.16 13.56
CA GLY A 40 5.37 13.67 13.01
C GLY A 40 6.06 12.78 11.96
N ARG A 41 5.47 11.65 11.54
CA ARG A 41 6.09 10.69 10.60
C ARG A 41 5.33 10.51 9.29
N ALA A 42 3.99 10.50 9.30
CA ALA A 42 3.19 10.43 8.09
C ALA A 42 3.21 11.75 7.32
N CYS A 43 3.04 11.71 5.99
CA CYS A 43 2.89 12.92 5.19
C CYS A 43 1.53 13.59 5.43
N GLN A 44 1.42 14.89 5.14
CA GLN A 44 0.21 15.65 5.41
C GLN A 44 -0.98 15.11 4.61
N GLU A 45 -0.77 14.70 3.36
CA GLU A 45 -1.83 14.19 2.49
C GLU A 45 -2.45 12.88 3.02
N TYR A 46 -1.66 12.06 3.73
CA TYR A 46 -2.17 10.89 4.42
C TYR A 46 -3.04 11.30 5.62
N LEU A 47 -2.59 12.26 6.42
CA LEU A 47 -3.32 12.76 7.59
C LEU A 47 -4.65 13.42 7.20
N ASP A 48 -4.64 14.22 6.11
CA ASP A 48 -5.86 14.80 5.53
C ASP A 48 -6.83 13.70 5.07
N GLY A 49 -6.30 12.59 4.53
CA GLY A 49 -7.09 11.42 4.16
C GLY A 49 -7.69 10.70 5.37
N ILE A 50 -6.94 10.59 6.48
CA ILE A 50 -7.44 10.03 7.75
C ILE A 50 -8.61 10.86 8.29
N GLU A 51 -8.47 12.19 8.27
CA GLU A 51 -9.55 13.10 8.70
C GLU A 51 -10.79 12.96 7.80
N GLN A 52 -10.61 12.93 6.48
CA GLN A 52 -11.72 12.77 5.52
C GLN A 52 -12.44 11.43 5.65
N LEU A 53 -11.70 10.33 5.81
CA LEU A 53 -12.29 9.00 5.97
C LEU A 53 -12.99 8.83 7.31
N ALA A 54 -12.59 9.61 8.33
CA ALA A 54 -13.16 9.57 9.68
C ALA A 54 -13.33 8.13 10.20
N LEU A 55 -12.25 7.34 10.09
CA LEU A 55 -12.28 5.92 10.41
C LEU A 55 -12.73 5.70 11.87
N PRO A 56 -13.66 4.76 12.13
CA PRO A 56 -14.01 4.41 13.49
C PRO A 56 -12.80 3.84 14.22
N HIS A 57 -12.60 4.25 15.47
CA HIS A 57 -11.50 3.75 16.30
C HIS A 57 -11.88 2.48 17.05
N ASP A 58 -13.17 2.23 17.30
CA ASP A 58 -13.70 1.17 18.16
C ASP A 58 -14.24 -0.05 17.38
N ARG A 59 -14.31 0.03 16.06
CA ARG A 59 -14.80 -1.05 15.19
C ARG A 59 -14.14 -1.01 13.81
N ILE A 60 -14.22 -2.13 13.11
CA ILE A 60 -13.85 -2.20 11.70
C ILE A 60 -14.91 -1.43 10.88
N PRO A 61 -14.51 -0.54 9.96
CA PRO A 61 -15.45 0.18 9.10
C PRO A 61 -16.11 -0.76 8.08
N GLN A 62 -17.35 -0.45 7.71
CA GLN A 62 -17.99 -1.08 6.55
C GLN A 62 -17.41 -0.48 5.26
N LEU A 63 -17.29 -1.29 4.22
CA LEU A 63 -16.68 -0.86 2.95
C LEU A 63 -17.45 0.31 2.32
N ASP A 64 -18.77 0.35 2.50
CA ASP A 64 -19.67 1.38 2.00
C ASP A 64 -19.38 2.75 2.64
N GLU A 65 -18.92 2.76 3.90
CA GLU A 65 -18.51 3.98 4.60
C GLU A 65 -17.28 4.58 3.93
N ILE A 66 -16.30 3.74 3.57
CA ILE A 66 -15.10 4.13 2.84
C ILE A 66 -15.45 4.58 1.42
N ASN A 67 -16.31 3.82 0.72
CA ASN A 67 -16.71 4.09 -0.66
C ASN A 67 -17.37 5.45 -0.83
N ARG A 68 -18.22 5.88 0.11
CA ARG A 68 -18.86 7.20 0.05
C ARG A 68 -17.83 8.33 -0.05
N VAL A 69 -16.74 8.24 0.72
CA VAL A 69 -15.68 9.26 0.73
C VAL A 69 -14.80 9.16 -0.51
N LEU A 70 -14.33 7.95 -0.85
CA LEU A 70 -13.46 7.75 -2.02
C LEU A 70 -14.15 8.13 -3.35
N GLN A 71 -15.45 7.84 -3.48
CA GLN A 71 -16.21 8.19 -4.67
C GLN A 71 -16.36 9.71 -4.80
N ALA A 72 -16.60 10.40 -3.69
CA ALA A 72 -16.75 11.86 -3.67
C ALA A 72 -15.44 12.62 -3.92
N THR A 73 -14.30 12.05 -3.52
CA THR A 73 -12.98 12.71 -3.61
C THR A 73 -12.29 12.44 -4.95
N THR A 74 -12.17 11.18 -5.37
CA THR A 74 -11.35 10.79 -6.54
C THR A 74 -12.06 9.84 -7.50
N GLY A 75 -13.32 9.48 -7.20
CA GLY A 75 -14.10 8.49 -7.94
C GLY A 75 -13.64 7.06 -7.72
N TRP A 76 -12.79 6.83 -6.70
CA TRP A 76 -12.37 5.50 -6.30
C TRP A 76 -13.39 4.84 -5.39
N GLN A 77 -13.27 3.52 -5.25
CA GLN A 77 -13.99 2.73 -4.25
C GLN A 77 -13.13 1.54 -3.87
N VAL A 78 -13.42 0.90 -2.75
CA VAL A 78 -12.88 -0.41 -2.39
C VAL A 78 -13.74 -1.53 -2.97
N ALA A 79 -13.10 -2.67 -3.26
CA ALA A 79 -13.74 -3.88 -3.71
C ALA A 79 -13.36 -5.04 -2.79
N ARG A 80 -14.36 -5.68 -2.20
CA ARG A 80 -14.17 -6.87 -1.38
C ARG A 80 -13.52 -7.99 -2.21
N VAL A 81 -12.46 -8.59 -1.68
CA VAL A 81 -11.77 -9.73 -2.28
C VAL A 81 -11.52 -10.83 -1.25
N PRO A 82 -11.31 -12.09 -1.67
CA PRO A 82 -10.75 -13.10 -0.79
C PRO A 82 -9.32 -12.72 -0.35
N ALA A 83 -8.76 -13.45 0.62
CA ALA A 83 -7.43 -13.18 1.17
C ALA A 83 -6.30 -13.13 0.12
N LEU A 84 -6.45 -13.85 -1.00
CA LEU A 84 -5.49 -13.83 -2.12
C LEU A 84 -6.25 -13.79 -3.44
N ILE A 85 -5.81 -12.91 -4.35
CA ILE A 85 -6.33 -12.81 -5.72
C ILE A 85 -5.23 -12.97 -6.76
N PRO A 86 -5.55 -13.44 -7.98
CA PRO A 86 -4.61 -13.41 -9.10
C PRO A 86 -4.21 -11.98 -9.48
N PHE A 87 -2.98 -11.79 -9.96
CA PHE A 87 -2.51 -10.49 -10.47
C PHE A 87 -3.43 -9.88 -11.54
N GLN A 88 -4.02 -10.73 -12.39
CA GLN A 88 -4.96 -10.26 -13.40
C GLN A 88 -6.14 -9.53 -12.76
N THR A 89 -6.79 -10.14 -11.77
CA THR A 89 -7.90 -9.53 -11.01
C THR A 89 -7.46 -8.27 -10.28
N PHE A 90 -6.27 -8.27 -9.68
CA PHE A 90 -5.72 -7.07 -9.01
C PHE A 90 -5.63 -5.88 -9.99
N PHE A 91 -5.02 -6.07 -11.16
CA PHE A 91 -4.91 -5.01 -12.16
C PHE A 91 -6.27 -4.58 -12.74
N GLU A 92 -7.21 -5.52 -12.93
CA GLU A 92 -8.57 -5.20 -13.40
C GLU A 92 -9.31 -4.27 -12.45
N LEU A 93 -9.15 -4.52 -11.15
CA LEU A 93 -9.74 -3.69 -10.10
C LEU A 93 -9.12 -2.30 -10.10
N LEU A 94 -7.79 -2.18 -10.03
CA LEU A 94 -7.11 -0.87 -10.01
C LEU A 94 -7.40 -0.05 -11.28
N ALA A 95 -7.37 -0.69 -12.46
CA ALA A 95 -7.71 -0.06 -13.74
C ALA A 95 -9.16 0.45 -13.81
N SER A 96 -10.03 -0.03 -12.92
CA SER A 96 -11.43 0.38 -12.81
C SER A 96 -11.67 1.30 -11.61
N LYS A 97 -10.61 1.87 -11.01
CA LYS A 97 -10.65 2.67 -9.77
C LYS A 97 -11.28 1.91 -8.58
N ARG A 98 -10.98 0.63 -8.48
CA ARG A 98 -11.42 -0.25 -7.39
C ARG A 98 -10.21 -0.78 -6.64
N PHE A 99 -10.05 -0.42 -5.38
CA PHE A 99 -8.94 -0.91 -4.56
C PHE A 99 -9.33 -2.22 -3.86
N PRO A 100 -8.62 -3.33 -4.07
CA PRO A 100 -8.96 -4.62 -3.46
C PRO A 100 -8.77 -4.57 -1.94
N VAL A 101 -9.77 -5.03 -1.19
CA VAL A 101 -9.71 -5.14 0.27
C VAL A 101 -10.08 -6.57 0.69
N ALA A 102 -9.14 -7.27 1.31
CA ALA A 102 -9.40 -8.57 1.93
C ALA A 102 -10.16 -8.36 3.25
N THR A 103 -11.37 -8.91 3.36
CA THR A 103 -12.28 -8.63 4.48
C THR A 103 -12.05 -9.54 5.68
N PHE A 104 -10.79 -9.76 6.05
CA PHE A 104 -10.40 -10.39 7.32
C PHE A 104 -9.44 -9.47 8.08
N ILE A 105 -9.30 -9.65 9.39
CA ILE A 105 -8.29 -8.96 10.19
C ILE A 105 -7.35 -9.98 10.82
N ARG A 106 -6.09 -9.60 11.03
CA ARG A 106 -5.09 -10.44 11.72
C ARG A 106 -5.53 -10.85 13.13
N THR A 107 -5.00 -11.94 13.66
CA THR A 107 -5.27 -12.36 15.05
C THR A 107 -4.42 -11.56 16.05
N PRO A 108 -4.79 -11.55 17.35
CA PRO A 108 -3.99 -10.92 18.40
C PRO A 108 -2.52 -11.36 18.42
N GLU A 109 -2.24 -12.63 18.12
CA GLU A 109 -0.87 -13.19 18.10
C GLU A 109 -0.02 -12.66 16.93
N GLU A 110 -0.67 -12.11 15.89
CA GLU A 110 -0.04 -11.57 14.68
C GLU A 110 -0.14 -10.04 14.62
N LEU A 111 -0.48 -9.37 15.73
CA LEU A 111 -0.60 -7.90 15.82
C LEU A 111 0.62 -7.15 15.30
N ASP A 112 1.82 -7.69 15.51
CA ASP A 112 3.07 -7.04 15.15
C ASP A 112 3.55 -7.36 13.73
N TYR A 113 3.08 -8.45 13.14
CA TYR A 113 3.42 -8.83 11.78
C TYR A 113 2.50 -9.93 11.25
N LEU A 114 1.93 -9.68 10.07
CA LEU A 114 1.26 -10.66 9.24
C LEU A 114 1.80 -10.52 7.81
N GLN A 115 2.14 -11.64 7.18
CA GLN A 115 2.65 -11.63 5.80
C GLN A 115 1.54 -11.31 4.77
N GLU A 116 0.31 -11.71 5.06
CA GLU A 116 -0.84 -11.51 4.18
C GLU A 116 -1.46 -10.13 4.47
N PRO A 117 -1.82 -9.35 3.43
CA PRO A 117 -2.49 -8.08 3.66
C PRO A 117 -3.91 -8.32 4.19
N ASP A 118 -4.22 -7.72 5.33
CA ASP A 118 -5.53 -7.78 5.96
C ASP A 118 -6.27 -6.44 5.82
N ILE A 119 -7.52 -6.38 6.28
CA ILE A 119 -8.36 -5.19 6.15
C ILE A 119 -7.73 -3.94 6.78
N PHE A 120 -6.93 -4.08 7.84
CA PHE A 120 -6.24 -2.95 8.45
C PHE A 120 -5.16 -2.41 7.52
N HIS A 121 -4.32 -3.28 6.95
CA HIS A 121 -3.32 -2.87 5.96
C HIS A 121 -3.96 -2.10 4.80
N GLU A 122 -5.06 -2.62 4.25
CA GLU A 122 -5.69 -2.00 3.07
C GLU A 122 -6.43 -0.70 3.39
N ILE A 123 -7.28 -0.70 4.42
CA ILE A 123 -8.10 0.46 4.76
C ILE A 123 -7.28 1.53 5.47
N PHE A 124 -6.47 1.17 6.47
CA PHE A 124 -5.69 2.17 7.22
C PHE A 124 -4.42 2.58 6.47
N GLY A 125 -3.74 1.63 5.81
CA GLY A 125 -2.48 1.90 5.11
C GLY A 125 -2.66 2.66 3.79
N HIS A 126 -3.62 2.25 2.96
CA HIS A 126 -3.72 2.74 1.56
C HIS A 126 -4.89 3.70 1.30
N CYS A 127 -6.07 3.43 1.86
CA CYS A 127 -7.27 4.21 1.52
C CYS A 127 -7.18 5.72 1.84
N PRO A 128 -6.51 6.21 2.90
CA PRO A 128 -6.38 7.64 3.14
C PRO A 128 -5.76 8.38 1.94
N LEU A 129 -4.71 7.83 1.34
CA LEU A 129 -4.05 8.45 0.19
C LEU A 129 -4.84 8.30 -1.12
N LEU A 130 -5.79 7.37 -1.21
CA LEU A 130 -6.72 7.32 -2.34
C LEU A 130 -7.70 8.51 -2.37
N THR A 131 -7.81 9.29 -1.29
CA THR A 131 -8.52 10.59 -1.31
C THR A 131 -7.72 11.69 -2.02
N ASN A 132 -6.41 11.49 -2.20
CA ASN A 132 -5.54 12.45 -2.89
C ASN A 132 -5.52 12.17 -4.41
N PRO A 133 -5.79 13.17 -5.27
CA PRO A 133 -5.91 12.97 -6.72
C PRO A 133 -4.59 12.55 -7.38
N TRP A 134 -3.42 12.92 -6.84
CA TRP A 134 -2.12 12.55 -7.42
C TRP A 134 -1.81 11.08 -7.22
N PHE A 135 -1.99 10.59 -6.00
CA PHE A 135 -1.81 9.19 -5.65
C PHE A 135 -2.85 8.30 -6.35
N ALA A 136 -4.11 8.74 -6.34
CA ALA A 136 -5.21 8.07 -7.03
C ALA A 136 -4.99 7.92 -8.54
N GLU A 137 -4.49 8.95 -9.22
CA GLU A 137 -4.20 8.90 -10.66
C GLU A 137 -3.06 7.93 -10.96
N PHE A 138 -1.96 8.01 -10.20
CA PHE A 138 -0.84 7.08 -10.37
C PHE A 138 -1.26 5.63 -10.17
N THR A 139 -2.08 5.33 -9.16
CA THR A 139 -2.58 3.98 -8.87
C THR A 139 -3.49 3.46 -9.98
N HIS A 140 -4.30 4.34 -10.58
CA HIS A 140 -5.18 4.01 -11.68
C HIS A 140 -4.38 3.69 -12.95
N THR A 141 -3.44 4.56 -13.31
CA THR A 141 -2.53 4.35 -14.45
C THR A 141 -1.74 3.06 -14.28
N TYR A 142 -1.22 2.80 -13.07
CA TYR A 142 -0.54 1.55 -12.74
C TYR A 142 -1.39 0.32 -13.04
N GLY A 143 -2.66 0.33 -12.60
CA GLY A 143 -3.63 -0.73 -12.90
C GLY A 143 -3.81 -0.96 -14.40
N GLN A 144 -4.02 0.12 -15.16
CA GLN A 144 -4.22 0.07 -16.61
C GLN A 144 -3.01 -0.49 -17.37
N LEU A 145 -1.79 -0.13 -16.95
CA LEU A 145 -0.56 -0.64 -17.55
C LEU A 145 -0.34 -2.12 -17.22
N GLY A 146 -0.56 -2.52 -15.98
CA GLY A 146 -0.41 -3.92 -15.55
C GLY A 146 -1.33 -4.88 -16.30
N LEU A 147 -2.53 -4.45 -16.68
CA LEU A 147 -3.44 -5.24 -17.54
C LEU A 147 -2.83 -5.58 -18.90
N LYS A 148 -2.16 -4.61 -19.51
CA LYS A 148 -1.58 -4.73 -20.86
C LYS A 148 -0.20 -5.37 -20.85
N ALA A 149 0.49 -5.32 -19.72
CA ALA A 149 1.85 -5.83 -19.54
C ALA A 149 1.91 -7.37 -19.56
N ASN A 150 2.98 -7.91 -20.14
CA ASN A 150 3.30 -9.32 -20.08
C ASN A 150 3.85 -9.73 -18.69
N LYS A 151 4.15 -11.02 -18.50
CA LYS A 151 4.58 -11.55 -17.20
C LYS A 151 5.89 -10.91 -16.72
N GLU A 152 6.86 -10.74 -17.60
CA GLU A 152 8.18 -10.17 -17.28
C GLU A 152 8.07 -8.69 -16.92
N GLU A 153 7.30 -7.91 -17.69
CA GLU A 153 7.03 -6.50 -17.43
C GLU A 153 6.30 -6.29 -16.09
N ARG A 154 5.31 -7.14 -15.78
CA ARG A 154 4.60 -7.11 -14.49
C ARG A 154 5.54 -7.25 -13.29
N VAL A 155 6.66 -7.95 -13.42
CA VAL A 155 7.65 -8.05 -12.33
C VAL A 155 8.35 -6.71 -12.07
N TYR A 156 8.64 -5.93 -13.11
CA TYR A 156 9.23 -4.60 -12.96
C TYR A 156 8.20 -3.58 -12.46
N LEU A 157 6.94 -3.67 -12.94
CA LEU A 157 5.83 -2.89 -12.39
C LEU A 157 5.61 -3.21 -10.90
N ALA A 158 5.69 -4.48 -10.49
CA ALA A 158 5.57 -4.84 -9.07
C ALA A 158 6.66 -4.19 -8.19
N ARG A 159 7.90 -4.04 -8.71
CA ARG A 159 8.95 -3.28 -8.00
C ARG A 159 8.62 -1.81 -7.89
N LEU A 160 8.13 -1.18 -8.97
CA LEU A 160 7.72 0.22 -8.91
C LEU A 160 6.65 0.41 -7.82
N TYR A 161 5.63 -0.46 -7.78
CA TYR A 161 4.57 -0.42 -6.78
C TYR A 161 5.12 -0.61 -5.36
N TRP A 162 6.03 -1.58 -5.18
CA TRP A 162 6.68 -1.84 -3.89
C TRP A 162 7.47 -0.62 -3.39
N MET A 163 8.28 -0.01 -4.26
CA MET A 163 9.13 1.14 -3.92
C MET A 163 8.35 2.47 -3.82
N THR A 164 7.04 2.45 -4.09
CA THR A 164 6.19 3.65 -4.02
C THR A 164 5.00 3.43 -3.10
N ILE A 165 3.94 2.79 -3.60
CA ILE A 165 2.68 2.58 -2.89
C ILE A 165 2.88 1.83 -1.56
N GLU A 166 3.79 0.85 -1.49
CA GLU A 166 4.01 0.06 -0.28
C GLU A 166 5.04 0.68 0.68
N PHE A 167 6.22 1.07 0.16
CA PHE A 167 7.37 1.49 0.96
C PHE A 167 7.97 2.84 0.51
N GLY A 168 7.12 3.75 0.06
CA GLY A 168 7.55 5.08 -0.36
C GLY A 168 7.69 6.10 0.78
N LEU A 169 8.71 6.95 0.66
CA LEU A 169 8.93 8.13 1.48
C LEU A 169 8.82 9.40 0.63
N VAL A 170 8.59 10.55 1.27
CA VAL A 170 8.48 11.85 0.61
C VAL A 170 9.21 12.92 1.40
N GLU A 171 9.95 13.79 0.71
CA GLU A 171 10.55 14.97 1.32
C GLU A 171 9.49 16.03 1.60
N THR A 172 9.66 16.72 2.73
CA THR A 172 8.85 17.89 3.09
C THR A 172 9.74 18.99 3.67
N PRO A 173 9.28 20.24 3.77
CA PRO A 173 10.01 21.30 4.47
C PRO A 173 10.35 20.96 5.94
N ALA A 174 9.62 20.02 6.55
CA ALA A 174 9.84 19.54 7.92
C ALA A 174 10.63 18.21 7.99
N GLY A 175 11.27 17.82 6.89
CA GLY A 175 12.03 16.57 6.72
C GLY A 175 11.22 15.44 6.09
N GLN A 176 11.85 14.27 5.95
CA GLN A 176 11.23 13.09 5.33
C GLN A 176 9.99 12.62 6.07
N ARG A 177 8.99 12.19 5.31
CA ARG A 177 7.71 11.64 5.78
C ARG A 177 7.34 10.38 5.02
N ILE A 178 6.39 9.64 5.57
CA ILE A 178 5.93 8.35 5.07
C ILE A 178 4.65 8.54 4.24
N TYR A 179 4.59 7.89 3.07
CA TYR A 179 3.34 7.72 2.32
C TYR A 179 3.07 6.26 1.93
N GLY A 180 4.06 5.35 2.03
CA GLY A 180 3.86 3.95 1.70
C GLY A 180 2.94 3.22 2.69
N GLY A 181 1.88 2.58 2.19
CA GLY A 181 0.85 1.92 3.03
C GLY A 181 1.36 0.73 3.84
N GLY A 182 2.37 0.02 3.34
CA GLY A 182 3.09 -1.03 4.07
C GLY A 182 3.84 -0.51 5.28
N ILE A 183 4.38 0.71 5.20
CA ILE A 183 5.00 1.40 6.34
C ILE A 183 3.92 1.92 7.29
N LEU A 184 2.92 2.63 6.74
CA LEU A 184 1.86 3.31 7.51
C LEU A 184 1.06 2.33 8.38
N SER A 185 0.90 1.08 7.93
CA SER A 185 0.18 0.02 8.65
C SER A 185 1.08 -0.90 9.50
N SER A 186 2.38 -0.61 9.60
CA SER A 186 3.37 -1.42 10.31
C SER A 186 4.12 -0.59 11.37
N PRO A 187 4.03 -0.94 12.66
CA PRO A 187 4.72 -0.19 13.71
C PRO A 187 6.25 -0.31 13.58
N LYS A 188 6.74 -1.49 13.17
CA LYS A 188 8.19 -1.74 13.01
C LYS A 188 8.75 -0.91 11.86
N GLU A 189 8.07 -0.90 10.72
CA GLU A 189 8.54 -0.12 9.57
C GLU A 189 8.41 1.38 9.80
N THR A 190 7.34 1.84 10.43
CA THR A 190 7.16 3.27 10.79
C THR A 190 8.33 3.80 11.63
N LEU A 191 8.86 3.00 12.56
CA LEU A 191 10.00 3.39 13.38
C LEU A 191 11.35 3.25 12.65
N TYR A 192 11.48 2.21 11.81
CA TYR A 192 12.74 1.87 11.15
C TYR A 192 13.02 2.73 9.91
N CYS A 193 12.02 2.99 9.07
CA CYS A 193 12.20 3.60 7.75
C CYS A 193 12.76 5.03 7.77
N LEU A 194 12.65 5.77 8.88
CA LEU A 194 13.17 7.13 9.04
C LEU A 194 14.43 7.19 9.93
N SER A 195 15.01 6.03 10.28
CA SER A 195 16.29 5.95 11.01
C SER A 195 17.49 6.04 10.06
N ASP A 196 18.70 6.07 10.63
CA ASP A 196 19.95 6.06 9.87
C ASP A 196 20.39 4.65 9.40
N GLU A 197 19.61 3.61 9.72
CA GLU A 197 19.93 2.21 9.38
C GLU A 197 19.65 1.83 7.92
N PRO A 198 18.48 2.13 7.31
CA PRO A 198 18.25 1.87 5.90
C PRO A 198 18.84 2.96 5.01
N GLU A 199 19.01 2.64 3.72
CA GLU A 199 19.42 3.64 2.74
C GLU A 199 18.21 4.40 2.17
N HIS A 200 18.29 5.73 2.17
CA HIS A 200 17.34 6.60 1.48
C HIS A 200 17.91 7.05 0.14
N GLN A 201 17.21 6.74 -0.95
CA GLN A 201 17.57 7.15 -2.30
C GLN A 201 16.57 8.14 -2.87
N VAL A 202 17.04 9.15 -3.60
CA VAL A 202 16.15 10.01 -4.37
C VAL A 202 15.40 9.17 -5.41
N PHE A 203 14.09 9.36 -5.49
CA PHE A 203 13.24 8.58 -6.38
C PHE A 203 13.62 8.76 -7.85
N ASN A 204 13.90 7.62 -8.51
CA ASN A 204 14.03 7.51 -9.96
C ASN A 204 13.28 6.26 -10.43
N VAL A 205 12.43 6.40 -11.44
CA VAL A 205 11.53 5.33 -11.92
C VAL A 205 12.32 4.09 -12.36
N VAL A 206 13.39 4.27 -13.12
CA VAL A 206 14.22 3.16 -13.64
C VAL A 206 14.98 2.48 -12.50
N GLU A 207 15.56 3.25 -11.58
CA GLU A 207 16.31 2.69 -10.45
C GLU A 207 15.41 1.94 -9.46
N ALA A 208 14.21 2.46 -9.19
CA ALA A 208 13.21 1.76 -8.40
C ALA A 208 12.83 0.40 -9.02
N MET A 209 12.60 0.37 -10.34
CA MET A 209 12.29 -0.86 -11.07
C MET A 209 13.46 -1.85 -11.17
N ARG A 210 14.70 -1.39 -11.01
CA ARG A 210 15.90 -2.25 -11.03
C ARG A 210 16.30 -2.78 -9.66
N THR A 211 15.70 -2.27 -8.58
CA THR A 211 16.08 -2.60 -7.21
C THR A 211 15.37 -3.89 -6.74
N PRO A 212 16.12 -4.96 -6.39
CA PRO A 212 15.53 -6.15 -5.78
C PRO A 212 14.92 -5.84 -4.41
N TYR A 213 13.84 -6.54 -4.04
CA TYR A 213 13.22 -6.44 -2.72
C TYR A 213 12.87 -7.82 -2.16
N ARG A 214 12.62 -7.87 -0.85
CA ARG A 214 12.09 -9.04 -0.13
C ARG A 214 10.95 -8.60 0.78
N ILE A 215 9.89 -9.40 0.78
CA ILE A 215 8.64 -9.12 1.50
C ILE A 215 8.67 -9.53 2.98
N ASP A 216 9.72 -10.24 3.41
CA ASP A 216 9.82 -10.88 4.73
C ASP A 216 10.93 -10.27 5.62
N ILE A 217 11.40 -9.07 5.27
CA ILE A 217 12.43 -8.32 6.00
C ILE A 217 12.04 -6.84 6.09
N LEU A 218 12.64 -6.09 7.02
CA LEU A 218 12.62 -4.63 6.96
C LEU A 218 13.38 -4.15 5.72
N GLN A 219 12.88 -3.12 5.03
CA GLN A 219 13.44 -2.76 3.73
C GLN A 219 14.81 -2.08 3.86
N PRO A 220 15.88 -2.59 3.22
CA PRO A 220 17.20 -1.96 3.31
C PRO A 220 17.32 -0.69 2.46
N VAL A 221 16.36 -0.42 1.58
CA VAL A 221 16.33 0.74 0.68
C VAL A 221 14.93 1.30 0.61
N TYR A 222 14.80 2.61 0.75
CA TYR A 222 13.58 3.37 0.50
C TYR A 222 13.83 4.42 -0.57
N PHE A 223 12.85 4.64 -1.44
CA PHE A 223 12.89 5.75 -2.39
C PHE A 223 12.08 6.93 -1.87
N VAL A 224 12.70 8.11 -1.95
CA VAL A 224 12.17 9.36 -1.44
C VAL A 224 11.75 10.25 -2.59
N LEU A 225 10.45 10.53 -2.68
CA LEU A 225 9.90 11.50 -3.63
C LEU A 225 10.31 12.92 -3.20
N PRO A 226 10.59 13.85 -4.14
CA PRO A 226 10.82 15.25 -3.79
C PRO A 226 9.54 15.95 -3.28
N GLU A 227 8.38 15.50 -3.75
CA GLU A 227 7.04 15.90 -3.30
C GLU A 227 6.05 14.81 -3.76
N LEU A 228 4.89 14.69 -3.10
CA LEU A 228 3.92 13.64 -3.44
C LEU A 228 3.39 13.78 -4.89
N ARG A 229 3.31 15.02 -5.40
CA ARG A 229 2.93 15.33 -6.78
C ARG A 229 3.79 14.61 -7.82
N ARG A 230 5.01 14.21 -7.48
CA ARG A 230 5.87 13.42 -8.37
C ARG A 230 5.18 12.14 -8.86
N LEU A 231 4.33 11.49 -8.06
CA LEU A 231 3.54 10.33 -8.51
C LEU A 231 2.62 10.67 -9.68
N PHE A 232 1.95 11.82 -9.62
CA PHE A 232 1.10 12.30 -10.72
C PHE A 232 1.92 12.54 -11.98
N ASP A 233 3.09 13.15 -11.85
CA ASP A 233 3.97 13.40 -13.00
C ASP A 233 4.43 12.05 -13.62
N VAL A 234 4.80 11.04 -12.81
CA VAL A 234 5.14 9.69 -13.30
C VAL A 234 3.95 9.05 -14.04
N ALA A 235 2.73 9.23 -13.55
CA ALA A 235 1.53 8.70 -14.19
C ALA A 235 1.32 9.21 -15.63
N HIS A 236 1.96 10.33 -16.00
CA HIS A 236 1.91 10.94 -17.32
C HIS A 236 3.21 10.73 -18.14
N GLU A 237 4.18 9.99 -17.61
CA GLU A 237 5.40 9.58 -18.30
C GLU A 237 5.22 8.25 -19.06
N ASP A 238 6.16 7.91 -19.94
CA ASP A 238 6.21 6.59 -20.59
C ASP A 238 6.76 5.52 -19.62
N ILE A 239 5.94 5.12 -18.64
CA ILE A 239 6.29 4.09 -17.64
C ILE A 239 6.72 2.79 -18.35
N MET A 240 6.07 2.39 -19.45
CA MET A 240 6.44 1.17 -20.17
C MET A 240 7.75 1.32 -20.96
N GLY A 241 8.10 2.53 -21.40
CA GLY A 241 9.45 2.90 -21.81
C GLY A 241 10.47 2.65 -20.71
N HIS A 242 10.21 3.15 -19.50
CA HIS A 242 11.07 2.92 -18.34
C HIS A 242 11.20 1.44 -17.96
N VAL A 243 10.12 0.66 -18.04
CA VAL A 243 10.16 -0.80 -17.85
C VAL A 243 11.14 -1.45 -18.84
N ARG A 244 11.02 -1.13 -20.13
CA ARG A 244 11.91 -1.67 -21.17
C ARG A 244 13.36 -1.27 -20.93
N THR A 245 13.62 -0.02 -20.53
CA THR A 245 14.97 0.43 -20.14
C THR A 245 15.50 -0.33 -18.93
N ALA A 246 14.70 -0.50 -17.87
CA ALA A 246 15.09 -1.24 -16.67
C ALA A 246 15.41 -2.71 -16.99
N MET A 247 14.62 -3.35 -17.86
CA MET A 247 14.87 -4.71 -18.34
C MET A 247 16.20 -4.83 -19.10
N GLN A 248 16.52 -3.86 -19.96
CA GLN A 248 17.78 -3.83 -20.72
C GLN A 248 19.01 -3.64 -19.81
N LEU A 249 18.90 -2.79 -18.79
CA LEU A 249 19.99 -2.52 -17.84
C LEU A 249 20.18 -3.62 -16.78
N GLY A 250 19.19 -4.49 -16.61
CA GLY A 250 19.20 -5.55 -15.61
C GLY A 250 19.05 -5.05 -14.17
N LEU A 251 18.87 -5.99 -13.24
CA LEU A 251 18.70 -5.70 -11.83
C LEU A 251 20.01 -5.30 -11.15
N HIS A 252 19.89 -4.46 -10.12
CA HIS A 252 20.97 -4.20 -9.19
C HIS A 252 21.28 -5.43 -8.33
N GLN A 253 22.45 -5.42 -7.69
CA GLN A 253 22.76 -6.40 -6.66
C GLN A 253 21.83 -6.21 -5.45
N PRO A 254 21.24 -7.29 -4.90
CA PRO A 254 20.44 -7.19 -3.68
C PRO A 254 21.26 -6.64 -2.50
N LYS A 255 20.67 -5.72 -1.73
CA LYS A 255 21.27 -5.20 -0.48
C LYS A 255 20.86 -5.99 0.76
N PHE A 256 20.41 -7.22 0.57
CA PHE A 256 20.00 -8.14 1.63
C PHE A 256 20.60 -9.53 1.37
N PRO A 257 20.87 -10.32 2.41
CA PRO A 257 21.37 -11.67 2.24
C PRO A 257 20.33 -12.55 1.51
N PRO A 258 20.78 -13.59 0.79
CA PRO A 258 19.90 -14.61 0.26
C PRO A 258 19.01 -15.20 1.35
N LYS A 259 17.82 -15.70 0.97
CA LYS A 259 16.96 -16.41 1.92
C LYS A 259 17.72 -17.64 2.43
N ALA A 260 17.82 -17.80 3.74
CA ALA A 260 18.36 -19.02 4.33
C ALA A 260 17.55 -20.23 3.82
N ALA A 261 18.25 -21.27 3.40
CA ALA A 261 17.67 -22.49 2.84
C ALA A 261 16.83 -23.25 3.88
#